data_AF-A0A8S3R5S4-F1
#
_entry.id   AF-A0A8S3R5S4-F1
#
_cell.length_a   1.000
_cell.length_b   1.000
_cell.length_c   1.000
_cell.angle_alpha   90.00
_cell.angle_beta   90.00
_cell.angle_gamma   90.00
#
_symmetry.space_group_name_H-M   'P 1'
#
loop_
_entity.id
_entity.type
_entity.pdbx_description
1 polymer ?
#
loop_
_entity_poly.entity_id
_entity_poly.type
_entity_poly.pdbx_seq_one_letter_code
_entity_poly.pdbx_strand_id
1 'polypeptide(L)'
;MIELELASKLNSWCQTFSLVLDPGPAVKLVPGDGGSEFVAKLNKTTAPHSWCVLHTDYYFSLWLNLEELAPFVIDCFTDNMRVIYDREKHITHNPPGVETKIPGWGDTRTHLTFSPIVNAMVKWGYERNVSVRGAPYDFRKAPNEYADFYQNLITLVEETYALNNNTKVILLGHSMGNPTTLYFLNHQPQAWKDKFIQSFISLAGVWGGSVKPLRLYASGDNLGVAFVKALNVRVHSDLCLALLG
;
A
#
# COMPACT_ATOMS: atom_id res chain seq x y z
N MET A 1 44.93 -25.93 2.86
CA MET A 1 44.41 -26.82 1.80
C MET A 1 43.01 -27.35 2.10
N ILE A 2 42.65 -27.66 3.35
CA ILE A 2 41.32 -28.21 3.70
C ILE A 2 40.18 -27.16 3.65
N GLU A 3 40.43 -25.90 4.02
CA GLU A 3 39.41 -24.82 3.97
C GLU A 3 38.97 -24.43 2.55
N LEU A 4 39.91 -24.41 1.59
CA LEU A 4 39.61 -24.08 0.20
C LEU A 4 38.78 -25.19 -0.49
N GLU A 5 38.98 -26.44 -0.07
CA GLU A 5 38.25 -27.59 -0.59
C GLU A 5 36.83 -27.69 0.01
N LEU A 6 36.64 -27.26 1.26
CA LEU A 6 35.32 -27.13 1.88
C LEU A 6 34.53 -25.97 1.25
N ALA A 7 35.17 -24.83 1.00
CA ALA A 7 34.55 -23.68 0.34
C ALA A 7 34.19 -23.99 -1.13
N SER A 8 35.05 -24.72 -1.86
CA SER A 8 34.74 -25.12 -3.24
C SER A 8 33.64 -26.19 -3.31
N LYS A 9 33.61 -27.13 -2.36
CA LYS A 9 32.50 -28.10 -2.23
C LYS A 9 31.21 -27.39 -1.83
N LEU A 10 31.20 -26.50 -0.85
CA LEU A 10 30.01 -25.71 -0.50
C LEU A 10 29.48 -24.88 -1.69
N ASN A 11 30.37 -24.26 -2.48
CA ASN A 11 29.99 -23.56 -3.71
C ASN A 11 29.44 -24.53 -4.78
N SER A 12 30.00 -25.73 -4.94
CA SER A 12 29.47 -26.71 -5.90
C SER A 12 28.09 -27.25 -5.48
N TRP A 13 27.83 -27.41 -4.18
CA TRP A 13 26.51 -27.78 -3.67
C TRP A 13 25.46 -26.67 -3.88
N CYS A 14 25.86 -25.39 -3.74
CA CYS A 14 24.96 -24.25 -4.02
C CYS A 14 24.73 -24.00 -5.52
N GLN A 15 25.67 -24.35 -6.40
CA GLN A 15 25.55 -24.10 -7.85
C GLN A 15 24.78 -25.18 -8.61
N THR A 16 24.63 -26.38 -8.04
CA THR A 16 23.98 -27.52 -8.75
C THR A 16 22.50 -27.71 -8.37
N PHE A 17 22.01 -27.02 -7.34
CA PHE A 17 20.57 -26.89 -7.08
C PHE A 17 20.12 -25.53 -7.60
N SER A 18 19.77 -25.46 -8.88
CA SER A 18 18.69 -24.56 -9.28
C SER A 18 17.41 -25.13 -8.66
N LEU A 19 17.25 -24.93 -7.34
CA LEU A 19 15.97 -25.17 -6.68
C LEU A 19 15.00 -24.22 -7.36
N VAL A 20 14.26 -24.75 -8.34
CA VAL A 20 12.88 -24.33 -8.51
C VAL A 20 12.25 -24.70 -7.16
N LEU A 21 12.30 -23.76 -6.23
CA LEU A 21 11.59 -23.89 -4.98
C LEU A 21 10.12 -24.01 -5.38
N ASP A 22 9.47 -25.09 -4.95
CA ASP A 22 8.02 -25.12 -5.07
C ASP A 22 7.49 -23.93 -4.26
N PRO A 23 6.66 -23.06 -4.86
CA PRO A 23 6.14 -21.92 -4.14
C PRO A 23 5.38 -22.42 -2.92
N GLY A 24 5.71 -21.83 -1.77
CA GLY A 24 4.96 -22.07 -0.54
C GLY A 24 3.53 -21.51 -0.62
N PRO A 25 2.83 -21.41 0.52
CA PRO A 25 1.47 -20.88 0.57
C PRO A 25 1.35 -19.50 -0.10
N ALA A 26 0.21 -19.25 -0.75
CA ALA A 26 -0.01 -18.02 -1.52
C ALA A 26 -0.04 -16.77 -0.61
N VAL A 27 0.60 -15.69 -1.04
CA VAL A 27 0.84 -14.48 -0.23
C VAL A 27 0.00 -13.29 -0.72
N LYS A 28 -0.57 -12.54 0.23
CA LYS A 28 -1.37 -11.33 -0.01
C LYS A 28 -0.62 -10.17 0.61
N LEU A 29 -0.41 -9.13 -0.18
CA LEU A 29 0.43 -7.98 0.17
C LEU A 29 -0.46 -6.79 0.52
N VAL A 30 -0.39 -6.34 1.78
CA VAL A 30 -1.13 -5.16 2.26
C VAL A 30 -0.13 -4.02 2.47
N PRO A 31 -0.14 -2.98 1.62
CA PRO A 31 0.86 -1.91 1.66
C PRO A 31 0.70 -1.02 2.89
N GLY A 32 1.73 -0.21 3.15
CA GLY A 32 1.69 0.83 4.17
C GLY A 32 1.17 2.17 3.64
N ASP A 33 1.27 3.20 4.48
CA ASP A 33 1.03 4.58 4.09
C ASP A 33 1.91 4.98 2.89
N GLY A 34 1.32 5.66 1.90
CA GLY A 34 1.98 5.96 0.62
C GLY A 34 2.21 4.77 -0.32
N GLY A 35 1.82 3.55 0.06
CA GLY A 35 2.20 2.32 -0.65
C GLY A 35 1.25 1.84 -1.75
N SER A 36 0.11 2.52 -1.94
CA SER A 36 -0.87 2.25 -3.01
C SER A 36 -0.84 3.38 -4.02
N GLU A 37 -0.96 3.09 -5.31
CA GLU A 37 -1.15 4.13 -6.33
C GLU A 37 -2.54 4.79 -6.23
N PHE A 38 -2.64 6.03 -6.70
CA PHE A 38 -3.88 6.77 -6.90
C PHE A 38 -3.95 7.25 -8.33
N VAL A 39 -5.12 7.07 -8.93
CA VAL A 39 -5.50 7.81 -10.14
C VAL A 39 -6.64 8.75 -9.82
N ALA A 40 -6.67 9.90 -10.48
CA ALA A 40 -7.70 10.91 -10.24
C ALA A 40 -8.31 11.45 -11.54
N LYS A 41 -9.56 11.90 -11.46
CA LYS A 41 -10.26 12.62 -12.52
C LYS A 41 -10.82 13.92 -11.95
N LEU A 42 -10.62 15.04 -12.67
CA LEU A 42 -10.93 16.37 -12.18
C LEU A 42 -12.14 16.98 -12.90
N ASN A 43 -12.98 17.66 -12.12
CA ASN A 43 -14.06 18.52 -12.54
C ASN A 43 -14.26 19.65 -11.50
N LYS A 44 -13.20 20.39 -11.23
CA LYS A 44 -13.11 21.42 -10.18
C LYS A 44 -13.57 22.78 -10.71
N THR A 45 -14.11 23.61 -9.83
CA THR A 45 -14.47 25.00 -10.17
C THR A 45 -13.39 26.00 -9.79
N THR A 46 -12.51 25.65 -8.85
CA THR A 46 -11.42 26.49 -8.34
C THR A 46 -10.16 25.65 -8.08
N ALA A 47 -9.01 26.33 -8.06
CA ALA A 47 -7.73 25.74 -7.66
C ALA A 47 -6.86 26.81 -6.98
N PRO A 48 -5.79 26.41 -6.25
CA PRO A 48 -4.90 27.35 -5.55
C PRO A 48 -4.20 28.32 -6.49
N HIS A 49 -3.89 27.87 -7.71
CA HIS A 49 -3.16 28.65 -8.71
C HIS A 49 -3.80 28.51 -10.10
N SER A 50 -3.61 29.51 -10.95
CA SER A 50 -4.17 29.55 -12.30
C SER A 50 -3.61 28.49 -13.25
N TRP A 51 -2.44 27.92 -12.95
CA TRP A 51 -1.82 26.85 -13.73
C TRP A 51 -2.22 25.43 -13.28
N CYS A 52 -2.99 25.29 -12.20
CA CYS A 52 -3.51 24.00 -11.81
C CYS A 52 -4.62 23.55 -12.77
N VAL A 53 -4.59 22.28 -13.18
CA VAL A 53 -5.63 21.70 -14.03
C VAL A 53 -6.94 21.57 -13.26
N LEU A 54 -8.03 22.09 -13.82
CA LEU A 54 -9.37 22.03 -13.23
C LEU A 54 -10.20 20.85 -13.73
N HIS A 55 -10.02 20.47 -15.00
CA HIS A 55 -10.85 19.46 -15.65
C HIS A 55 -9.99 18.44 -16.40
N THR A 56 -10.33 17.16 -16.25
CA THR A 56 -9.79 16.06 -17.07
C THR A 56 -10.93 15.16 -17.51
N ASP A 57 -10.88 14.67 -18.75
CA ASP A 57 -11.80 13.68 -19.29
C ASP A 57 -11.34 12.23 -19.01
N TYR A 58 -10.05 12.05 -18.71
CA TYR A 58 -9.42 10.78 -18.33
C TYR A 58 -8.95 10.77 -16.85
N TYR A 59 -8.61 9.57 -16.35
CA TYR A 59 -7.91 9.42 -15.08
C TYR A 59 -6.40 9.53 -15.29
N PHE A 60 -5.73 10.43 -14.57
CA PHE A 60 -4.27 10.56 -14.56
C PHE A 60 -3.69 9.97 -13.28
N SER A 61 -2.38 9.64 -13.29
CA SER A 61 -1.67 9.18 -12.09
C SER A 61 -1.45 10.36 -11.16
N LEU A 62 -2.15 10.36 -10.02
CA LEU A 62 -1.99 11.34 -8.96
C LEU A 62 -0.87 10.92 -8.00
N TRP A 63 -0.77 9.62 -7.72
CA TRP A 63 0.27 9.05 -6.86
C TRP A 63 0.63 7.63 -7.35
N LEU A 64 1.88 7.20 -7.36
CA LEU A 64 3.09 7.93 -7.00
C LEU A 64 3.64 8.61 -8.26
N ASN A 65 3.53 9.94 -8.33
CA ASN A 65 4.06 10.75 -9.42
C ASN A 65 5.00 11.81 -8.84
N LEU A 66 6.32 11.64 -9.07
CA LEU A 66 7.33 12.55 -8.51
C LEU A 66 7.27 13.94 -9.14
N GLU A 67 6.74 14.08 -10.36
CA GLU A 67 6.56 15.38 -11.00
C GLU A 67 5.55 16.23 -10.22
N GLU A 68 4.49 15.62 -9.68
CA GLU A 68 3.46 16.26 -8.84
C GLU A 68 4.01 16.79 -7.50
N LEU A 69 5.20 16.34 -7.08
CA LEU A 69 5.86 16.81 -5.86
C LEU A 69 6.82 17.99 -6.11
N ALA A 70 6.96 18.46 -7.35
CA ALA A 70 7.86 19.56 -7.67
C ALA A 70 7.36 20.91 -7.09
N PRO A 71 8.26 21.86 -6.76
CA PRO A 71 7.94 23.07 -5.99
C PRO A 71 6.85 23.99 -6.55
N PHE A 72 6.47 23.84 -7.83
CA PHE A 72 5.43 24.64 -8.50
C PHE A 72 4.07 23.94 -8.61
N VAL A 73 4.05 22.62 -8.53
CA VAL A 73 2.83 21.81 -8.70
C VAL A 73 2.38 21.15 -7.41
N ILE A 74 3.22 21.16 -6.36
CA ILE A 74 2.89 20.58 -5.06
C ILE A 74 1.58 21.12 -4.48
N ASP A 75 1.27 22.40 -4.64
CA ASP A 75 0.02 22.99 -4.15
C ASP A 75 -1.20 22.48 -4.96
N CYS A 76 -1.03 22.20 -6.26
CA CYS A 76 -2.08 21.58 -7.08
C CYS A 76 -2.28 20.12 -6.66
N PHE A 77 -1.18 19.38 -6.49
CA PHE A 77 -1.18 18.00 -6.01
C PHE A 77 -1.87 17.89 -4.66
N THR A 78 -1.50 18.72 -3.69
CA THR A 78 -2.05 18.66 -2.34
C THR A 78 -3.53 19.05 -2.31
N ASP A 79 -3.97 20.01 -3.13
CA ASP A 79 -5.40 20.35 -3.26
C ASP A 79 -6.22 19.23 -3.89
N ASN A 80 -5.62 18.37 -4.72
CA ASN A 80 -6.25 17.19 -5.30
C ASN A 80 -6.19 15.96 -4.37
N MET A 81 -5.11 15.79 -3.63
CA MET A 81 -4.86 14.61 -2.80
C MET A 81 -5.49 14.71 -1.40
N ARG A 82 -5.73 15.92 -0.88
CA ARG A 82 -6.33 16.13 0.44
C ARG A 82 -7.69 15.44 0.57
N VAL A 83 -8.11 15.17 1.79
CA VAL A 83 -9.48 14.74 2.11
C VAL A 83 -10.17 15.81 2.95
N ILE A 84 -11.50 15.83 2.94
CA ILE A 84 -12.31 16.75 3.75
C ILE A 84 -13.04 15.91 4.79
N TYR A 85 -12.91 16.29 6.06
CA TYR A 85 -13.57 15.62 7.16
C TYR A 85 -14.99 16.13 7.37
N ASP A 86 -15.96 15.22 7.33
CA ASP A 86 -17.35 15.46 7.71
C ASP A 86 -17.50 15.23 9.22
N ARG A 87 -17.76 16.31 9.97
CA ARG A 87 -17.86 16.26 11.43
C ARG A 87 -19.15 15.60 11.94
N GLU A 88 -20.21 15.60 11.14
CA GLU A 88 -21.50 15.01 11.55
C GLU A 88 -21.47 13.49 11.35
N LYS A 89 -20.89 13.04 10.23
CA LYS A 89 -20.82 11.61 9.88
C LYS A 89 -19.54 10.93 10.36
N HIS A 90 -18.54 11.70 10.79
CA HIS A 90 -17.22 11.20 11.18
C HIS A 90 -16.52 10.38 10.09
N ILE A 91 -16.66 10.80 8.83
CA ILE A 91 -16.04 10.19 7.65
C ILE A 91 -15.30 11.24 6.82
N THR A 92 -14.57 10.79 5.81
CA THR A 92 -13.83 11.64 4.89
C THR A 92 -14.35 11.53 3.46
N HIS A 93 -14.31 12.64 2.74
CA HIS A 93 -14.64 12.72 1.32
C HIS A 93 -13.55 13.42 0.53
N ASN A 94 -13.48 13.15 -0.77
CA ASN A 94 -12.59 13.88 -1.66
C ASN A 94 -13.03 15.36 -1.79
N PRO A 95 -12.14 16.26 -2.22
CA PRO A 95 -12.49 17.63 -2.53
C PRO A 95 -13.55 17.71 -3.64
N PRO A 96 -14.38 18.78 -3.66
CA PRO A 96 -15.36 18.97 -4.73
C PRO A 96 -14.71 18.91 -6.11
N GLY A 97 -15.29 18.10 -7.00
CA GLY A 97 -14.76 17.91 -8.34
C GLY A 97 -13.53 17.01 -8.43
N VAL A 98 -13.14 16.30 -7.37
CA VAL A 98 -12.04 15.32 -7.42
C VAL A 98 -12.58 13.92 -7.19
N GLU A 99 -12.42 13.07 -8.19
CA GLU A 99 -12.68 11.64 -8.07
C GLU A 99 -11.35 10.90 -8.00
N THR A 100 -11.20 9.96 -7.05
CA THR A 100 -9.98 9.14 -6.90
C THR A 100 -10.32 7.66 -6.98
N LYS A 101 -9.41 6.88 -7.57
CA LYS A 101 -9.48 5.41 -7.60
C LYS A 101 -8.14 4.81 -7.24
N ILE A 102 -8.19 3.62 -6.66
CA ILE A 102 -7.01 2.82 -6.32
C ILE A 102 -6.90 1.68 -7.36
N PRO A 103 -6.00 1.79 -8.34
CA PRO A 103 -5.84 0.77 -9.37
C PRO A 103 -5.10 -0.47 -8.83
N GLY A 104 -5.10 -1.54 -9.63
CA GLY A 104 -4.25 -2.71 -9.40
C GLY A 104 -4.71 -3.66 -8.30
N TRP A 105 -6.02 -3.71 -8.01
CA TRP A 105 -6.57 -4.69 -7.08
C TRP A 105 -6.24 -6.12 -7.52
N GLY A 106 -5.59 -6.89 -6.63
CA GLY A 106 -5.13 -8.25 -6.91
C GLY A 106 -3.89 -8.34 -7.81
N ASP A 107 -3.44 -7.23 -8.41
CA ASP A 107 -2.19 -7.14 -9.15
C ASP A 107 -1.01 -6.92 -8.20
N THR A 108 0.21 -7.06 -8.70
CA THR A 108 1.47 -6.86 -7.96
C THR A 108 2.41 -5.88 -8.65
N ARG A 109 2.01 -5.34 -9.82
CA ARG A 109 2.82 -4.40 -10.62
C ARG A 109 2.68 -2.95 -10.15
N THR A 110 1.51 -2.57 -9.66
CA THR A 110 1.18 -1.23 -9.13
C THR A 110 1.65 -1.01 -7.68
N HIS A 111 2.48 -1.92 -7.15
CA HIS A 111 2.95 -1.94 -5.78
C HIS A 111 4.47 -1.70 -5.74
N LEU A 112 4.87 -0.45 -5.95
CA LEU A 112 6.30 -0.06 -5.99
C LEU A 112 7.06 -0.49 -4.72
N THR A 113 6.41 -0.41 -3.56
CA THR A 113 6.97 -0.81 -2.26
C THR A 113 7.27 -2.31 -2.16
N PHE A 114 6.44 -3.16 -2.77
CA PHE A 114 6.63 -4.61 -2.73
C PHE A 114 7.37 -5.18 -3.95
N SER A 115 7.69 -4.36 -4.95
CA SER A 115 8.29 -4.82 -6.20
C SER A 115 9.55 -5.68 -6.00
N PRO A 116 10.51 -5.33 -5.11
CA PRO A 116 11.67 -6.19 -4.83
C PRO A 116 11.28 -7.55 -4.23
N ILE A 117 10.32 -7.56 -3.29
CA ILE A 117 9.84 -8.77 -2.62
C ILE A 117 9.14 -9.68 -3.64
N VAL A 118 8.23 -9.13 -4.45
CA VAL A 118 7.52 -9.91 -5.47
C VAL A 118 8.49 -10.45 -6.53
N ASN A 119 9.47 -9.65 -6.95
CA ASN A 119 10.49 -10.12 -7.90
C ASN A 119 11.33 -11.29 -7.35
N ALA A 120 11.64 -11.29 -6.05
CA ALA A 120 12.30 -12.41 -5.41
C ALA A 120 11.38 -13.65 -5.37
N MET A 121 10.11 -13.46 -4.97
CA MET A 121 9.12 -14.54 -4.92
C MET A 121 8.87 -15.20 -6.28
N VAL A 122 8.80 -14.41 -7.35
CA VAL A 122 8.66 -14.95 -8.71
C VAL A 122 9.85 -15.83 -9.09
N LYS A 123 11.07 -15.48 -8.67
CA LYS A 123 12.26 -16.34 -8.85
C LYS A 123 12.18 -17.63 -8.01
N TRP A 124 11.38 -17.65 -6.95
CA TRP A 124 11.08 -18.83 -6.13
C TRP A 124 9.84 -19.59 -6.60
N GLY A 125 9.37 -19.36 -7.83
CA GLY A 125 8.24 -20.11 -8.41
C GLY A 125 6.86 -19.52 -8.12
N TYR A 126 6.73 -18.38 -7.41
CA TYR A 126 5.43 -17.72 -7.26
C TYR A 126 4.97 -17.09 -8.58
N GLU A 127 3.66 -17.11 -8.82
CA GLU A 127 3.03 -16.52 -9.99
C GLU A 127 2.28 -15.26 -9.58
N ARG A 128 2.61 -14.14 -10.23
CA ARG A 128 1.92 -12.85 -10.02
C ARG A 128 0.45 -13.01 -10.34
N ASN A 129 -0.40 -12.44 -9.49
CA ASN A 129 -1.85 -12.38 -9.66
C ASN A 129 -2.54 -13.74 -9.46
N VAL A 130 -1.77 -14.79 -9.16
CA VAL A 130 -2.25 -16.14 -8.81
C VAL A 130 -1.81 -16.49 -7.39
N SER A 131 -0.51 -16.71 -7.14
CA SER A 131 0.01 -17.10 -5.82
C SER A 131 0.61 -15.95 -5.03
N VAL A 132 0.88 -14.80 -5.67
CA VAL A 132 1.19 -13.54 -4.99
C VAL A 132 0.31 -12.41 -5.54
N ARG A 133 -0.47 -11.77 -4.66
CA ARG A 133 -1.49 -10.76 -5.03
C ARG A 133 -1.43 -9.55 -4.09
N GLY A 134 -1.66 -8.36 -4.62
CA GLY A 134 -1.70 -7.12 -3.85
C GLY A 134 -3.13 -6.71 -3.46
N ALA A 135 -3.25 -6.06 -2.30
CA ALA A 135 -4.49 -5.48 -1.81
C ALA A 135 -4.29 -3.98 -1.55
N PRO A 136 -4.17 -3.15 -2.61
CA PRO A 136 -4.00 -1.72 -2.46
C PRO A 136 -5.29 -1.09 -1.95
N TYR A 137 -5.15 -0.05 -1.14
CA TYR A 137 -6.27 0.66 -0.54
C TYR A 137 -5.99 2.16 -0.44
N ASP A 138 -7.04 2.94 -0.21
CA ASP A 138 -6.94 4.38 0.01
C ASP A 138 -6.33 4.65 1.39
N PHE A 139 -4.99 4.77 1.43
CA PHE A 139 -4.24 4.96 2.67
C PHE A 139 -4.52 6.30 3.37
N ARG A 140 -5.31 7.21 2.77
CA ARG A 140 -5.67 8.48 3.40
C ARG A 140 -6.77 8.35 4.44
N LYS A 141 -7.54 7.25 4.37
CA LYS A 141 -8.72 7.00 5.19
C LYS A 141 -8.40 6.19 6.46
N ALA A 142 -9.36 6.15 7.38
CA ALA A 142 -9.26 5.34 8.59
C ALA A 142 -10.03 4.00 8.47
N PRO A 143 -9.74 2.99 9.32
CA PRO A 143 -10.36 1.67 9.26
C PRO A 143 -11.90 1.64 9.29
N ASN A 144 -12.56 2.61 9.91
CA ASN A 144 -14.03 2.70 9.93
C ASN A 144 -14.65 2.97 8.54
N GLU A 145 -13.84 3.42 7.58
CA GLU A 145 -14.28 3.71 6.20
C GLU A 145 -13.91 2.59 5.21
N TYR A 146 -13.33 1.49 5.69
CA TYR A 146 -12.81 0.40 4.86
C TYR A 146 -13.78 -0.78 4.69
N ALA A 147 -15.08 -0.58 4.87
CA ALA A 147 -16.07 -1.65 4.71
C ALA A 147 -15.94 -2.37 3.36
N ASP A 148 -15.93 -1.62 2.26
CA ASP A 148 -15.78 -2.19 0.90
C ASP A 148 -14.41 -2.84 0.69
N PHE A 149 -13.35 -2.21 1.20
CA PHE A 149 -11.99 -2.78 1.14
C PHE A 149 -11.91 -4.13 1.84
N TYR A 150 -12.46 -4.24 3.06
CA TYR A 150 -12.44 -5.48 3.82
C TYR A 150 -13.30 -6.56 3.18
N GLN A 151 -14.46 -6.22 2.62
CA GLN A 151 -15.26 -7.19 1.86
C GLN A 151 -14.51 -7.71 0.63
N ASN A 152 -13.91 -6.80 -0.16
CA ASN A 152 -13.09 -7.18 -1.29
C ASN A 152 -11.88 -8.02 -0.85
N LEU A 153 -11.29 -7.75 0.32
CA LEU A 153 -10.16 -8.53 0.86
C LEU A 153 -10.59 -9.95 1.25
N ILE A 154 -11.79 -10.16 1.78
CA ILE A 154 -12.36 -11.50 2.00
C ILE A 154 -12.41 -12.24 0.66
N THR A 155 -13.06 -11.65 -0.34
CA THR A 155 -13.19 -12.24 -1.67
C THR A 155 -11.82 -12.56 -2.28
N LEU A 156 -10.87 -11.63 -2.18
CA LEU A 156 -9.51 -11.83 -2.69
C LEU A 156 -8.80 -13.01 -1.99
N VAL A 157 -8.95 -13.15 -0.66
CA VAL A 157 -8.39 -14.27 0.08
C VAL A 157 -9.01 -15.60 -0.36
N GLU A 158 -10.33 -15.65 -0.49
CA GLU A 158 -11.08 -16.85 -0.88
C GLU A 158 -10.79 -17.29 -2.32
N GLU A 159 -10.78 -16.34 -3.27
CA GLU A 159 -10.37 -16.58 -4.65
C GLU A 159 -8.96 -17.16 -4.71
N THR A 160 -8.04 -16.55 -3.97
CA THR A 160 -6.65 -16.98 -4.03
C THR A 160 -6.44 -18.34 -3.37
N TYR A 161 -7.19 -18.64 -2.31
CA TYR A 161 -7.22 -19.98 -1.73
C TYR A 161 -7.66 -21.01 -2.79
N ALA A 162 -8.76 -20.74 -3.51
CA ALA A 162 -9.26 -21.62 -4.56
C ALA A 162 -8.29 -21.79 -5.73
N LEU A 163 -7.67 -20.70 -6.18
CA LEU A 163 -6.67 -20.71 -7.27
C LEU A 163 -5.38 -21.47 -6.91
N ASN A 164 -5.08 -21.63 -5.62
CA ASN A 164 -3.86 -22.27 -5.12
C ASN A 164 -4.17 -23.61 -4.44
N ASN A 165 -4.98 -24.45 -5.10
CA ASN A 165 -5.32 -25.80 -4.66
C ASN A 165 -5.90 -25.87 -3.24
N ASN A 166 -6.71 -24.88 -2.87
CA ASN A 166 -7.30 -24.79 -1.54
C ASN A 166 -6.24 -24.72 -0.42
N THR A 167 -5.10 -24.07 -0.72
CA THR A 167 -4.04 -23.84 0.26
C THR A 167 -4.29 -22.54 0.99
N LYS A 168 -4.11 -22.57 2.32
CA LYS A 168 -4.21 -21.40 3.17
C LYS A 168 -3.29 -20.27 2.73
N VAL A 169 -3.68 -19.06 3.08
CA VAL A 169 -3.11 -17.81 2.62
C VAL A 169 -2.21 -17.19 3.69
N ILE A 170 -1.05 -16.68 3.28
CA ILE A 170 -0.24 -15.80 4.12
C ILE A 170 -0.65 -14.35 3.85
N LEU A 171 -0.97 -13.61 4.90
CA LEU A 171 -1.11 -12.15 4.83
C LEU A 171 0.23 -11.53 5.19
N LEU A 172 0.71 -10.59 4.39
CA LEU A 172 1.94 -9.84 4.64
C LEU A 172 1.63 -8.36 4.64
N GLY A 173 1.70 -7.75 5.83
CA GLY A 173 1.50 -6.32 6.02
C GLY A 173 2.83 -5.57 6.11
N HIS A 174 2.89 -4.37 5.53
CA HIS A 174 4.03 -3.46 5.71
C HIS A 174 3.58 -2.17 6.40
N SER A 175 4.32 -1.71 7.41
CA SER A 175 4.04 -0.45 8.13
C SER A 175 2.56 -0.37 8.56
N MET A 176 1.82 0.66 8.13
CA MET A 176 0.38 0.85 8.41
C MET A 176 -0.52 -0.28 7.87
N GLY A 177 -0.09 -1.02 6.85
CA GLY A 177 -0.82 -2.20 6.37
C GLY A 177 -0.98 -3.28 7.45
N ASN A 178 -0.12 -3.26 8.47
CA ASN A 178 -0.19 -4.17 9.60
C ASN A 178 -1.40 -3.94 10.52
N PRO A 179 -1.57 -2.76 11.15
CA PRO A 179 -2.78 -2.50 11.93
C PRO A 179 -4.06 -2.59 11.08
N THR A 180 -4.03 -2.22 9.79
CA THR A 180 -5.16 -2.44 8.87
C THR A 180 -5.50 -3.93 8.72
N THR A 181 -4.49 -4.79 8.53
CA THR A 181 -4.66 -6.25 8.45
C THR A 181 -5.13 -6.85 9.79
N LEU A 182 -4.61 -6.35 10.91
CA LEU A 182 -5.03 -6.79 12.24
C LEU A 182 -6.49 -6.43 12.52
N TYR A 183 -6.91 -5.21 12.16
CA TYR A 183 -8.30 -4.79 12.25
C TYR A 183 -9.19 -5.73 11.43
N PHE A 184 -8.81 -6.03 10.19
CA PHE A 184 -9.51 -7.00 9.34
C PHE A 184 -9.66 -8.36 10.04
N LEU A 185 -8.57 -8.95 10.51
CA LEU A 185 -8.56 -10.28 11.16
C LEU A 185 -9.38 -10.33 12.46
N ASN A 186 -9.43 -9.25 13.22
CA ASN A 186 -10.24 -9.18 14.44
C ASN A 186 -11.74 -9.16 14.15
N HIS A 187 -12.15 -8.78 12.94
CA HIS A 187 -13.55 -8.75 12.51
C HIS A 187 -13.96 -9.99 11.69
N GLN A 188 -13.06 -10.96 11.49
CA GLN A 188 -13.39 -12.23 10.83
C GLN A 188 -13.72 -13.33 11.84
N PRO A 189 -14.73 -14.19 11.56
CA PRO A 189 -15.00 -15.37 12.36
C PRO A 189 -13.75 -16.26 12.50
N GLN A 190 -13.56 -16.87 13.67
CA GLN A 190 -12.40 -17.75 13.90
C GLN A 190 -12.36 -18.91 12.90
N ALA A 191 -13.51 -19.53 12.62
CA ALA A 191 -13.62 -20.60 11.62
C ALA A 191 -13.19 -20.17 10.21
N TRP A 192 -13.43 -18.90 9.84
CA TRP A 192 -12.96 -18.36 8.57
C TRP A 192 -11.44 -18.23 8.55
N LYS A 193 -10.85 -17.68 9.63
CA LYS A 193 -9.39 -17.57 9.77
C LYS A 193 -8.71 -18.94 9.76
N ASP A 194 -9.26 -19.91 10.49
CA ASP A 194 -8.73 -21.27 10.56
C ASP A 194 -8.78 -21.96 9.19
N LYS A 195 -9.78 -21.66 8.37
CA LYS A 195 -9.92 -22.21 7.02
C LYS A 195 -8.98 -21.55 6.01
N PHE A 196 -8.90 -20.22 6.01
CA PHE A 196 -8.29 -19.48 4.91
C PHE A 196 -6.91 -18.92 5.21
N ILE A 197 -6.54 -18.69 6.47
CA ILE A 197 -5.32 -17.97 6.84
C ILE A 197 -4.29 -18.94 7.42
N GLN A 198 -3.10 -18.98 6.80
CA GLN A 198 -1.95 -19.76 7.26
C GLN A 198 -1.20 -19.01 8.34
N SER A 199 -0.86 -17.75 8.07
CA SER A 199 -0.11 -16.90 8.98
C SER A 199 -0.26 -15.42 8.58
N PHE A 200 0.07 -14.54 9.51
CA PHE A 200 0.20 -13.11 9.29
C PHE A 200 1.65 -12.70 9.56
N ILE A 201 2.36 -12.26 8.53
CA ILE A 201 3.72 -11.76 8.60
C ILE A 201 3.67 -10.23 8.68
N SER A 202 4.25 -9.69 9.74
CA SER A 202 4.33 -8.25 9.95
C SER A 202 5.71 -7.70 9.63
N LEU A 203 5.80 -6.83 8.63
CA LEU A 203 7.01 -6.07 8.33
C LEU A 203 6.87 -4.64 8.84
N ALA A 204 7.68 -4.29 9.85
CA ALA A 204 7.73 -2.94 10.45
C ALA A 204 6.35 -2.39 10.89
N GLY A 205 5.53 -3.22 11.53
CA GLY A 205 4.19 -2.83 11.99
C GLY A 205 4.19 -1.68 13.00
N VAL A 206 3.33 -0.69 12.75
CA VAL A 206 3.14 0.50 13.60
C VAL A 206 2.01 0.27 14.61
N TRP A 207 2.19 -0.69 15.52
CA TRP A 207 1.09 -1.17 16.39
C TRP A 207 0.57 -0.14 17.40
N GLY A 208 1.44 0.75 17.88
CA GLY A 208 1.11 1.83 18.82
C GLY A 208 1.38 3.20 18.22
N GLY A 209 1.36 3.30 16.89
CA GLY A 209 1.71 4.51 16.15
C GLY A 209 3.19 4.81 16.05
N SER A 210 3.48 6.05 15.64
CA SER A 210 4.82 6.57 15.38
C SER A 210 4.92 8.01 15.85
N VAL A 211 6.14 8.44 16.20
CA VAL A 211 6.43 9.84 16.55
C VAL A 211 6.54 10.74 15.32
N LYS A 212 6.74 10.16 14.13
CA LYS A 212 6.91 10.90 12.86
C LYS A 212 5.69 11.79 12.54
N PRO A 213 4.44 11.30 12.67
CA PRO A 213 3.25 12.13 12.60
C PRO A 213 3.28 13.39 13.47
N LEU A 214 3.75 13.32 14.72
CA LEU A 214 3.81 14.51 15.57
C LEU A 214 4.71 15.60 14.95
N ARG A 215 5.84 15.22 14.37
CA ARG A 215 6.72 16.16 13.65
C ARG A 215 6.04 16.73 12.40
N LEU A 216 5.34 15.89 11.65
CA LEU A 216 4.59 16.31 10.46
C LEU A 216 3.52 17.35 10.81
N TYR A 217 2.75 17.14 11.86
CA TYR A 217 1.77 18.12 12.37
C TYR A 217 2.44 19.39 12.91
N ALA A 218 3.53 19.26 13.67
CA ALA A 218 4.16 20.39 14.33
C ALA A 218 4.96 21.30 13.36
N SER A 219 5.67 20.70 12.40
CA SER A 219 6.68 21.40 11.58
C SER A 219 6.64 21.04 10.09
N GLY A 220 5.77 20.11 9.70
CA GLY A 220 5.80 19.51 8.38
C GLY A 220 6.85 18.40 8.23
N ASP A 221 6.79 17.70 7.11
CA ASP A 221 7.81 16.75 6.68
C ASP A 221 8.08 16.96 5.19
N ASN A 222 9.35 16.91 4.79
CA ASN A 222 9.73 16.93 3.39
C ASN A 222 9.72 15.53 2.76
N LEU A 223 9.33 14.50 3.54
CA LEU A 223 9.25 13.10 3.13
C LEU A 223 10.59 12.55 2.61
N GLY A 224 11.71 13.20 2.97
CA GLY A 224 13.04 12.88 2.45
C GLY A 224 13.36 13.46 1.07
N VAL A 225 12.48 14.30 0.51
CA VAL A 225 12.66 14.94 -0.80
C VAL A 225 13.24 16.34 -0.64
N ALA A 226 14.46 16.57 -1.14
CA ALA A 226 15.25 17.77 -0.85
C ALA A 226 14.58 19.09 -1.26
N PHE A 227 13.74 19.09 -2.29
CA PHE A 227 13.10 20.29 -2.83
C PHE A 227 11.67 20.52 -2.28
N VAL A 228 11.14 19.61 -1.46
CA VAL A 228 9.82 19.77 -0.84
C VAL A 228 9.96 20.61 0.43
N LYS A 229 9.26 21.76 0.49
CA LYS A 229 9.18 22.58 1.71
C LYS A 229 8.22 21.91 2.69
N ALA A 230 8.74 21.53 3.87
CA ALA A 230 7.97 20.86 4.93
C ALA A 230 6.65 21.59 5.28
N LEU A 231 6.68 22.92 5.31
CA LEU A 231 5.50 23.73 5.65
C LEU A 231 4.39 23.68 4.58
N ASN A 232 4.73 23.53 3.29
CA ASN A 232 3.71 23.41 2.24
C ASN A 232 2.94 22.09 2.38
N VAL A 233 3.65 21.02 2.76
CA VAL A 233 3.07 19.70 3.03
C VAL A 233 2.22 19.74 4.30
N ARG A 234 2.65 20.46 5.35
CA ARG A 234 1.92 20.58 6.62
C ARG A 234 0.48 21.08 6.45
N VAL A 235 0.29 22.19 5.73
CA VAL A 235 -1.04 22.82 5.52
C VAL A 235 -2.07 21.82 4.96
N HIS A 236 -1.60 20.78 4.28
CA HIS A 236 -2.42 19.78 3.62
C HIS A 236 -2.39 18.42 4.32
N SER A 237 -1.39 18.17 5.20
CA SER A 237 -1.24 16.94 5.99
C SER A 237 -2.14 16.93 7.23
N ASP A 238 -2.61 18.10 7.67
CA ASP A 238 -3.60 18.22 8.75
C ASP A 238 -4.92 17.46 8.45
N LEU A 239 -5.10 17.01 7.20
CA LEU A 239 -6.29 16.33 6.71
C LEU A 239 -6.11 14.81 6.56
N CYS A 240 -4.90 14.25 6.67
CA CYS A 240 -4.69 12.81 6.54
C CYS A 240 -4.86 12.12 7.91
N LEU A 241 -6.05 11.59 8.19
CA LEU A 241 -6.38 10.91 9.46
C LEU A 241 -5.50 9.68 9.73
N ALA A 242 -4.96 9.06 8.68
CA ALA A 242 -4.12 7.87 8.74
C ALA A 242 -2.78 8.08 9.49
N LEU A 243 -2.39 9.33 9.75
CA LEU A 243 -1.15 9.65 10.46
C LEU A 243 -1.28 9.55 11.98
N LEU A 244 -2.47 9.37 12.55
CA LEU A 244 -2.64 9.41 14.02
C LEU A 244 -2.57 8.04 14.71
N GLY A 245 -2.35 6.94 13.98
CA GLY A 245 -2.42 5.57 14.49
C GLY A 245 -1.22 4.70 14.19
#